data_AF-A0AAE3FM75-F1
#
_entry.id   AF-A0AAE3FM75-F1
#
_cell.length_a   1.000
_cell.length_b   1.000
_cell.length_c   1.000
_cell.angle_alpha   90.00
_cell.angle_beta   90.00
_cell.angle_gamma   90.00
#
_symmetry.space_group_name_H-M   'P 1'
#
loop_
_entity.id
_entity.type
_entity.pdbx_description
1 polymer ?
#
loop_
_entity_poly.entity_id
_entity_poly.type
_entity_poly.pdbx_seq_one_letter_code
_entity_poly.pdbx_strand_id
1 'polypeptide(L)'
;MSKKVREYLGDDLLREVFEEGGLAYIAEFGDYLVNDLRDNGVQSLVVASERENKELEDFLERVDDFTPIHPLSVERVYLDWFQGKEHGKALLLAYAYKASMSYLAKRVQPLRRKSVSRRSLVRGKLYYYKPYPVLQQEVQFEREMNYLSSLCPLIEKSFEGPHVSDPEKCSACGFCSGMSFLGYLEVPNFTTDQVVHFLNALNKYAPRDKPGVVLFTCNKALKIPKAENAYVYPLIAPCVASVHDSFLALTYATGFYPLVYSPDGACELRDVAKLRVEASMRKFPGTKVPFPFAQDEAEARDWAEKLSRMPVPQGKQVPEELVMGRSRRRGLLLWAIKETTVEDEEEEVPGVYKVVVDPNKCVLCGVCVRSCQMLVFEQISTRDSTTLYHDMSYCIGSQRCIRNCPEKAITLVGLSKIKDLKKTVASSSQVVRCRYCGKPLDSYSLKNRVSTVLSSLGIDDVEDYTDVCNDCKQKLLTKRWVERVLKNGLRVNTR
;
A
#
# COMPACT_ATOMS: atom_id res chain seq x y z
N MET A 1 -13.85 23.09 17.28
CA MET A 1 -13.53 24.23 16.39
C MET A 1 -13.31 25.48 17.21
N SER A 2 -12.51 26.45 16.75
CA SER A 2 -12.50 27.77 17.37
C SER A 2 -13.74 28.60 17.00
N LYS A 3 -14.04 29.63 17.79
CA LYS A 3 -15.16 30.55 17.54
C LYS A 3 -15.11 31.17 16.13
N LYS A 4 -13.94 31.64 15.70
CA LYS A 4 -13.80 32.27 14.36
C LYS A 4 -14.05 31.30 13.22
N VAL A 5 -13.65 30.03 13.36
CA VAL A 5 -13.94 29.01 12.35
C VAL A 5 -15.44 28.77 12.25
N ARG A 6 -16.12 28.71 13.40
CA ARG A 6 -17.57 28.55 13.46
C ARG A 6 -18.30 29.71 12.79
N GLU A 7 -17.91 30.94 13.11
CA GLU A 7 -18.44 32.15 12.49
C GLU A 7 -18.19 32.18 10.97
N TYR A 8 -17.02 31.73 10.51
CA TYR A 8 -16.68 31.69 9.09
C TYR A 8 -17.57 30.72 8.29
N LEU A 9 -17.77 29.51 8.79
CA LEU A 9 -18.55 28.48 8.09
C LEU A 9 -20.06 28.74 8.22
N GLY A 10 -20.51 29.14 9.40
CA GLY A 10 -21.92 29.27 9.76
C GLY A 10 -22.51 27.95 10.24
N ASP A 11 -23.56 28.02 11.07
CA ASP A 11 -24.12 26.86 11.76
C ASP A 11 -24.76 25.83 10.79
N ASP A 12 -25.38 26.26 9.69
CA ASP A 12 -26.02 25.36 8.72
C ASP A 12 -25.00 24.41 8.06
N LEU A 13 -23.87 24.96 7.60
CA LEU A 13 -22.83 24.17 6.97
C LEU A 13 -22.11 23.26 7.99
N LEU A 14 -22.01 23.68 9.25
CA LEU A 14 -21.48 22.83 10.32
C LEU A 14 -22.41 21.66 10.64
N ARG A 15 -23.72 21.88 10.58
CA ARG A 15 -24.71 20.81 10.70
C ARG A 15 -24.53 19.80 9.57
N GLU A 16 -24.32 20.26 8.35
CA GLU A 16 -24.02 19.35 7.22
C GLU A 16 -22.70 18.59 7.43
N VAL A 17 -21.63 19.25 7.91
CA VAL A 17 -20.37 18.57 8.24
C VAL A 17 -20.58 17.48 9.30
N PHE A 18 -21.41 17.75 10.30
CA PHE A 18 -21.75 16.78 11.34
C PHE A 18 -22.52 15.58 10.78
N GLU A 19 -23.58 15.82 10.01
CA GLU A 19 -24.44 14.79 9.42
C GLU A 19 -23.68 13.96 8.37
N GLU A 20 -22.99 14.59 7.42
CA GLU A 20 -22.27 13.93 6.32
C GLU A 20 -20.95 13.27 6.76
N GLY A 21 -20.33 13.78 7.81
CA GLY A 21 -19.10 13.24 8.38
C GLY A 21 -19.33 12.02 9.27
N GLY A 22 -20.60 11.71 9.62
CA GLY A 22 -20.92 10.67 10.60
C GLY A 22 -20.23 10.92 11.94
N LEU A 23 -20.10 12.19 12.33
CA LEU A 23 -19.33 12.58 13.50
C LEU A 23 -20.08 12.16 14.77
N ALA A 24 -19.37 11.56 15.72
CA ALA A 24 -19.94 11.31 17.05
C ALA A 24 -20.30 12.63 17.77
N TYR A 25 -19.54 13.70 17.48
CA TYR A 25 -19.67 14.99 18.15
C TYR A 25 -19.00 16.11 17.34
N ILE A 26 -19.59 17.31 17.39
CA ILE A 26 -18.99 18.57 16.92
C ILE A 26 -19.22 19.64 17.98
N ALA A 27 -18.19 20.41 18.31
CA ALA A 27 -18.36 21.58 19.17
C ALA A 27 -17.34 22.68 18.95
N GLU A 28 -17.72 23.84 19.45
CA GLU A 28 -16.83 24.96 19.71
C GLU A 28 -15.92 24.67 20.90
N PHE A 29 -14.69 25.16 20.84
CA PHE A 29 -13.72 25.04 21.91
C PHE A 29 -14.19 25.81 23.16
N GLY A 30 -14.19 25.16 24.32
CA GLY A 30 -14.69 25.75 25.57
C GLY A 30 -14.86 24.73 26.70
N ASP A 31 -15.60 25.14 27.75
CA ASP A 31 -15.57 24.51 29.08
C ASP A 31 -16.12 23.07 29.16
N TYR A 32 -16.88 22.62 28.16
CA TYR A 32 -17.51 21.28 28.16
C TYR A 32 -16.76 20.23 27.32
N LEU A 33 -15.80 20.65 26.49
CA LEU A 33 -15.10 19.77 25.55
C LEU A 33 -14.41 18.58 26.26
N VAL A 34 -13.86 18.81 27.45
CA VAL A 34 -13.20 17.75 28.24
C VAL A 34 -14.19 16.66 28.66
N ASN A 35 -15.37 17.04 29.15
CA ASN A 35 -16.39 16.08 29.55
C ASN A 35 -16.90 15.31 28.32
N ASP A 36 -17.15 16.02 27.22
CA ASP A 36 -17.66 15.42 25.99
C ASP A 36 -16.66 14.43 25.37
N LEU A 37 -15.36 14.74 25.38
CA LEU A 37 -14.34 13.81 24.89
C LEU A 37 -14.24 12.55 25.76
N ARG A 38 -14.35 12.69 27.08
CA ARG A 38 -14.30 11.56 28.01
C ARG A 38 -15.50 10.64 27.85
N ASP A 39 -16.69 11.23 27.74
CA ASP A 39 -17.94 10.49 27.81
C ASP A 39 -18.30 9.80 26.46
N ASN A 40 -17.74 10.28 25.34
CA ASN A 40 -18.01 9.72 23.99
C ASN A 40 -16.93 8.77 23.45
N GLY A 41 -15.90 8.41 24.23
CA GLY A 41 -14.89 7.44 23.81
C GLY A 41 -14.15 7.81 22.51
N VAL A 42 -13.93 9.10 22.29
CA VAL A 42 -13.40 9.67 21.04
C VAL A 42 -11.96 9.19 20.80
N GLN A 43 -11.73 8.51 19.67
CA GLN A 43 -10.43 7.92 19.33
C GLN A 43 -9.54 8.84 18.48
N SER A 44 -10.16 9.80 17.81
CA SER A 44 -9.50 10.76 16.94
C SER A 44 -10.25 12.08 16.93
N LEU A 45 -9.52 13.20 16.87
CA LEU A 45 -10.06 14.54 16.91
C LEU A 45 -9.60 15.33 15.69
N VAL A 46 -10.54 16.02 15.02
CA VAL A 46 -10.22 17.05 14.03
C VAL A 46 -10.42 18.41 14.69
N VAL A 47 -9.35 19.20 14.75
CA VAL A 47 -9.35 20.54 15.33
C VAL A 47 -9.23 21.56 14.22
N ALA A 48 -10.29 22.32 14.02
CA ALA A 48 -10.28 23.47 13.12
C ALA A 48 -10.10 24.77 13.91
N SER A 49 -9.05 25.55 13.61
CA SER A 49 -8.75 26.80 14.32
C SER A 49 -7.89 27.77 13.50
N GLU A 50 -7.62 28.96 14.04
CA GLU A 50 -6.51 29.79 13.59
C GLU A 50 -5.17 29.16 14.03
N ARG A 51 -4.07 29.49 13.33
CA ARG A 51 -2.73 28.98 13.69
C ARG A 51 -2.26 29.48 15.05
N GLU A 52 -2.46 30.76 15.34
CA GLU A 52 -2.02 31.40 16.58
C GLU A 52 -3.13 31.37 17.64
N ASN A 53 -3.57 30.17 18.03
CA ASN A 53 -4.56 30.01 19.10
C ASN A 53 -3.92 29.35 20.33
N LYS A 54 -3.41 30.18 21.25
CA LYS A 54 -2.65 29.72 22.43
C LYS A 54 -3.46 28.84 23.37
N GLU A 55 -4.73 29.16 23.60
CA GLU A 55 -5.59 28.37 24.50
C GLU A 55 -5.82 26.96 23.96
N LEU A 56 -6.03 26.85 22.65
CA LEU A 56 -6.18 25.56 21.98
C LEU A 56 -4.87 24.77 21.94
N GLU A 57 -3.73 25.44 21.74
CA GLU A 57 -2.41 24.81 21.84
C GLU A 57 -2.17 24.25 23.25
N ASP A 58 -2.40 25.07 24.28
CA ASP A 58 -2.30 24.66 25.68
C ASP A 58 -3.24 23.49 25.99
N PHE A 59 -4.44 23.47 25.41
CA PHE A 59 -5.36 22.34 25.52
C PHE A 59 -4.82 21.09 24.83
N LEU A 60 -4.33 21.19 23.59
CA LEU A 60 -3.83 20.06 22.83
C LEU A 60 -2.57 19.45 23.45
N GLU A 61 -1.68 20.26 24.02
CA GLU A 61 -0.55 19.77 24.82
C GLU A 61 -1.00 18.97 26.05
N ARG A 62 -2.22 19.24 26.53
CA ARG A 62 -2.83 18.64 27.72
C ARG A 62 -3.95 17.67 27.38
N VAL A 63 -4.22 17.34 26.12
CA VAL A 63 -5.40 16.53 25.76
C VAL A 63 -5.33 15.12 26.36
N ASP A 64 -4.12 14.57 26.45
CA ASP A 64 -3.84 13.32 27.16
C ASP A 64 -4.02 13.43 28.68
N ASP A 65 -4.26 14.60 29.28
CA ASP A 65 -4.59 14.72 30.73
C ASP A 65 -6.06 14.43 31.01
N PHE A 66 -6.89 14.53 29.98
CA PHE A 66 -8.34 14.62 30.13
C PHE A 66 -9.07 13.48 29.41
N THR A 67 -8.37 12.76 28.54
CA THR A 67 -8.92 11.67 27.75
C THR A 67 -8.42 10.33 28.27
N PRO A 68 -9.30 9.31 28.40
CA PRO A 68 -8.90 7.97 28.83
C PRO A 68 -8.23 7.16 27.70
N ILE A 69 -8.13 7.72 26.49
CA ILE A 69 -7.64 7.04 25.29
C ILE A 69 -6.26 7.58 24.95
N HIS A 70 -5.27 6.68 24.91
CA HIS A 70 -3.90 7.03 24.57
C HIS A 70 -3.32 6.07 23.51
N PRO A 71 -2.68 6.57 22.44
CA PRO A 71 -2.66 7.98 22.03
C PRO A 71 -3.99 8.42 21.39
N LEU A 72 -4.42 9.65 21.68
CA LEU A 72 -5.45 10.33 20.89
C LEU A 72 -4.84 10.83 19.57
N SER A 73 -5.42 10.45 18.43
CA SER A 73 -4.99 11.00 17.14
C SER A 73 -5.61 12.38 16.94
N VAL A 74 -4.78 13.41 16.74
CA VAL A 74 -5.24 14.79 16.52
C VAL A 74 -4.83 15.27 15.14
N GLU A 75 -5.80 15.65 14.33
CA GLU A 75 -5.62 16.30 13.04
C GLU A 75 -5.96 17.78 13.16
N ARG A 76 -5.14 18.65 12.55
CA ARG A 76 -5.33 20.10 12.61
C ARG A 76 -5.67 20.64 11.23
N VAL A 77 -6.69 21.49 11.18
CA VAL A 77 -7.14 22.20 9.99
C VAL A 77 -7.13 23.69 10.32
N TYR A 78 -6.38 24.49 9.57
CA TYR A 78 -6.28 25.91 9.88
C TYR A 78 -7.22 26.77 9.04
N LEU A 79 -7.78 27.81 9.64
CA LEU A 79 -8.71 28.75 8.99
C LEU A 79 -8.09 29.44 7.77
N ASP A 80 -6.78 29.69 7.80
CA ASP A 80 -6.05 30.28 6.69
C ASP A 80 -5.99 29.35 5.46
N TRP A 81 -6.31 28.06 5.58
CA TRP A 81 -6.37 27.12 4.46
C TRP A 81 -7.66 27.25 3.64
N PHE A 82 -8.72 27.86 4.18
CA PHE A 82 -10.00 27.92 3.50
C PHE A 82 -10.00 28.93 2.35
N GLN A 83 -10.57 28.51 1.21
CA GLN A 83 -10.78 29.31 -0.01
C GLN A 83 -12.27 29.48 -0.32
N GLY A 84 -13.10 29.57 0.72
CA GLY A 84 -14.56 29.64 0.64
C GLY A 84 -15.22 28.64 1.57
N LYS A 85 -16.54 28.79 1.74
CA LYS A 85 -17.33 27.93 2.64
C LYS A 85 -17.40 26.47 2.17
N GLU A 86 -17.76 26.24 0.91
CA GLU A 86 -17.82 24.89 0.32
C GLU A 86 -16.45 24.19 0.29
N HIS A 87 -15.38 24.93 -0.03
CA HIS A 87 -14.01 24.42 0.07
C HIS A 87 -13.66 24.02 1.51
N GLY A 88 -13.99 24.88 2.48
CA GLY A 88 -13.81 24.60 3.90
C GLY A 88 -14.59 23.38 4.38
N LYS A 89 -15.86 23.24 3.96
CA LYS A 89 -16.70 22.06 4.19
C LYS A 89 -16.02 20.79 3.72
N ALA A 90 -15.62 20.77 2.44
CA ALA A 90 -14.99 19.61 1.81
C ALA A 90 -13.66 19.24 2.50
N LEU A 91 -12.85 20.24 2.87
CA LEU A 91 -11.58 20.01 3.57
C LEU A 91 -11.81 19.43 4.97
N LEU A 92 -12.80 19.92 5.72
CA LEU A 92 -13.13 19.39 7.04
C LEU A 92 -13.67 17.97 6.97
N LEU A 93 -14.56 17.69 6.03
CA LEU A 93 -15.04 16.32 5.78
C LEU A 93 -13.86 15.41 5.41
N ALA A 94 -12.97 15.84 4.52
CA ALA A 94 -11.79 15.05 4.16
C ALA A 94 -10.89 14.72 5.36
N TYR A 95 -10.66 15.67 6.27
CA TYR A 95 -9.94 15.41 7.52
C TYR A 95 -10.72 14.55 8.52
N ALA A 96 -12.04 14.65 8.57
CA ALA A 96 -12.88 13.78 9.39
C ALA A 96 -12.81 12.31 8.93
N TYR A 97 -12.99 12.07 7.63
CA TYR A 97 -12.85 10.73 7.04
C TYR A 97 -11.42 10.20 7.19
N LYS A 98 -10.39 11.07 7.05
CA LYS A 98 -8.99 10.71 7.38
C LYS A 98 -8.86 10.29 8.85
N ALA A 99 -9.30 11.12 9.79
CA ALA A 99 -9.16 10.88 11.22
C ALA A 99 -9.88 9.58 11.67
N SER A 100 -11.01 9.24 11.03
CA SER A 100 -11.73 7.99 11.29
C SER A 100 -10.88 6.72 11.07
N MET A 101 -9.80 6.84 10.27
CA MET A 101 -8.87 5.75 9.94
C MET A 101 -7.58 5.76 10.77
N SER A 102 -7.58 6.40 11.95
CA SER A 102 -6.41 6.52 12.84
C SER A 102 -6.17 5.33 13.79
N TYR A 103 -6.72 4.15 13.50
CA TYR A 103 -6.59 2.96 14.38
C TYR A 103 -5.13 2.51 14.58
N LEU A 104 -4.22 2.78 13.62
CA LEU A 104 -2.79 2.48 13.75
C LEU A 104 -2.07 3.30 14.81
N ALA A 105 -2.59 4.47 15.19
CA ALA A 105 -2.01 5.27 16.27
C ALA A 105 -1.91 4.46 17.57
N LYS A 106 -2.85 3.54 17.79
CA LYS A 106 -2.92 2.67 18.98
C LYS A 106 -1.88 1.55 19.01
N ARG A 107 -1.18 1.30 17.90
CA ARG A 107 -0.10 0.29 17.83
C ARG A 107 1.27 0.85 18.19
N VAL A 108 1.35 2.16 18.41
CA VAL A 108 2.58 2.84 18.83
C VAL A 108 2.83 2.58 20.31
N GLN A 109 4.05 2.17 20.66
CA GLN A 109 4.44 2.00 22.05
C GLN A 109 4.73 3.35 22.72
N PRO A 110 4.35 3.54 24.00
CA PRO A 110 4.69 4.73 24.75
C PRO A 110 6.20 4.80 25.01
N LEU A 111 6.81 5.94 24.72
CA LEU A 111 8.24 6.22 24.94
C LEU A 111 8.46 7.02 26.21
N ARG A 112 9.55 6.75 26.93
CA ARG A 112 9.84 7.44 28.18
C ARG A 112 10.33 8.86 27.91
N ARG A 113 9.79 9.84 28.63
CA ARG A 113 10.25 11.23 28.58
C ARG A 113 11.61 11.36 29.27
N LYS A 114 12.60 11.92 28.57
CA LYS A 114 13.93 12.22 29.15
C LYS A 114 13.89 13.41 30.12
N SER A 115 13.02 14.37 29.88
CA SER A 115 12.73 15.50 30.77
C SER A 115 11.25 15.52 31.13
N VAL A 116 10.96 15.60 32.43
CA VAL A 116 9.59 15.56 32.97
C VAL A 116 9.38 16.82 33.79
N SER A 117 8.34 17.60 33.48
CA SER A 117 8.00 18.77 34.30
C SER A 117 7.57 18.34 35.71
N ARG A 118 7.73 19.19 36.73
CA ARG A 118 7.24 18.89 38.10
C ARG A 118 5.77 18.47 38.09
N ARG A 119 4.96 19.10 37.24
CA ARG A 119 3.52 18.80 37.08
C ARG A 119 3.30 17.44 36.40
N SER A 120 4.08 17.09 35.39
CA SER A 120 4.04 15.78 34.73
C SER A 120 4.47 14.65 35.68
N LEU A 121 5.43 14.91 36.59
CA LEU A 121 5.87 13.96 37.60
C LEU A 121 4.77 13.69 38.64
N VAL A 122 4.12 14.74 39.15
CA VAL A 122 2.98 14.64 40.09
C VAL A 122 1.81 13.86 39.49
N ARG A 123 1.62 13.92 38.17
CA ARG A 123 0.57 13.21 37.44
C ARG A 123 1.00 11.85 36.86
N GLY A 124 2.22 11.38 37.12
CA GLY A 124 2.71 10.09 36.59
C GLY A 124 2.91 10.05 35.07
N LYS A 125 2.99 11.20 34.40
CA LYS A 125 3.17 11.33 32.95
C LYS A 125 4.63 11.19 32.53
N LEU A 126 5.13 9.97 32.68
CA LEU A 126 6.49 9.60 32.34
C LEU A 126 6.67 9.23 30.86
N TYR A 127 5.58 9.17 30.09
CA TYR A 127 5.59 8.67 28.71
C TYR A 127 4.99 9.67 27.70
N TYR A 128 5.30 9.47 26.42
CA TYR A 128 4.72 10.16 25.27
C TYR A 128 4.63 9.22 24.06
N TYR A 129 3.80 9.54 23.09
CA TYR A 129 3.65 8.75 21.86
C TYR A 129 4.33 9.45 20.69
N LYS A 130 5.10 8.70 19.91
CA LYS A 130 5.77 9.17 18.70
C LYS A 130 5.26 8.36 17.52
N PRO A 131 4.76 8.97 16.43
CA PRO A 131 4.15 8.25 15.31
C PRO A 131 5.23 7.64 14.39
N TYR A 132 6.10 6.78 14.93
CA TYR A 132 7.06 6.03 14.12
C TYR A 132 6.33 4.97 13.27
N PRO A 133 6.91 4.54 12.14
CA PRO A 133 6.28 3.53 11.28
C PRO A 133 5.98 2.23 12.03
N VAL A 134 4.74 1.75 11.93
CA VAL A 134 4.26 0.52 12.57
C VAL A 134 3.75 -0.46 11.52
N LEU A 135 3.79 -1.74 11.87
CA LEU A 135 3.30 -2.79 10.99
C LEU A 135 1.76 -2.81 11.00
N GLN A 136 1.19 -2.66 9.81
CA GLN A 136 -0.26 -2.69 9.57
C GLN A 136 -0.84 -4.10 9.68
N GLN A 137 -0.15 -5.07 9.13
CA GLN A 137 -0.52 -6.48 9.17
C GLN A 137 0.73 -7.31 9.01
N GLU A 138 0.73 -8.52 9.58
CA GLU A 138 1.78 -9.50 9.38
C GLU A 138 2.10 -9.70 7.89
N VAL A 139 3.38 -9.70 7.58
CA VAL A 139 3.87 -9.69 6.21
C VAL A 139 5.24 -10.37 6.09
N GLN A 140 5.36 -11.32 5.17
CA GLN A 140 6.60 -12.08 4.97
C GLN A 140 7.18 -11.94 3.55
N PHE A 141 6.88 -10.86 2.83
CA PHE A 141 7.45 -10.61 1.50
C PHE A 141 8.95 -10.33 1.60
N GLU A 142 9.78 -11.31 1.22
CA GLU A 142 11.23 -11.28 1.43
C GLU A 142 11.88 -10.04 0.77
N ARG A 143 11.45 -9.71 -0.45
CA ARG A 143 11.97 -8.54 -1.17
C ARG A 143 11.58 -7.23 -0.48
N GLU A 144 10.34 -7.10 -0.01
CA GLU A 144 9.88 -5.91 0.74
C GLU A 144 10.71 -5.76 2.02
N MET A 145 10.82 -6.82 2.82
CA MET A 145 11.56 -6.81 4.08
C MET A 145 13.04 -6.48 3.91
N ASN A 146 13.71 -7.11 2.94
CA ASN A 146 15.11 -6.84 2.65
C ASN A 146 15.33 -5.42 2.12
N TYR A 147 14.42 -4.93 1.27
CA TYR A 147 14.50 -3.57 0.76
C TYR A 147 14.33 -2.55 1.88
N LEU A 148 13.27 -2.65 2.69
CA LEU A 148 13.02 -1.72 3.79
C LEU A 148 14.15 -1.70 4.82
N SER A 149 14.70 -2.86 5.17
CA SER A 149 15.85 -2.97 6.09
C SER A 149 17.12 -2.34 5.50
N SER A 150 17.28 -2.36 4.16
CA SER A 150 18.41 -1.68 3.50
C SER A 150 18.30 -0.15 3.49
N LEU A 151 17.09 0.41 3.64
CA LEU A 151 16.86 1.87 3.59
C LEU A 151 17.16 2.57 4.90
N CYS A 152 17.04 1.89 6.04
CA CYS A 152 17.20 2.50 7.35
C CYS A 152 17.73 1.48 8.36
N PRO A 153 18.81 1.79 9.10
CA PRO A 153 19.42 0.87 10.06
C PRO A 153 18.52 0.55 11.26
N LEU A 154 17.46 1.31 11.49
CA LEU A 154 16.48 1.06 12.55
C LEU A 154 15.38 0.09 12.12
N ILE A 155 15.37 -0.37 10.86
CA ILE A 155 14.38 -1.31 10.35
C ILE A 155 14.93 -2.72 10.39
N GLU A 156 14.40 -3.51 11.32
CA GLU A 156 14.76 -4.91 11.51
C GLU A 156 13.64 -5.85 11.06
N LYS A 157 14.03 -7.09 10.77
CA LYS A 157 13.15 -8.15 10.28
C LYS A 157 12.77 -9.06 11.44
N SER A 158 11.48 -9.16 11.74
CA SER A 158 10.94 -10.17 12.66
C SER A 158 10.14 -11.22 11.89
N PHE A 159 9.58 -12.20 12.61
CA PHE A 159 8.66 -13.18 12.04
C PHE A 159 7.37 -12.54 11.52
N GLU A 160 6.88 -11.51 12.22
CA GLU A 160 5.68 -10.77 11.83
C GLU A 160 5.92 -9.84 10.64
N GLY A 161 7.13 -9.31 10.48
CA GLY A 161 7.46 -8.42 9.37
C GLY A 161 8.55 -7.40 9.70
N PRO A 162 8.70 -6.34 8.89
CA PRO A 162 9.61 -5.25 9.18
C PRO A 162 9.07 -4.42 10.35
N HIS A 163 9.93 -4.02 11.29
CA HIS A 163 9.57 -3.16 12.41
C HIS A 163 10.71 -2.21 12.78
N VAL A 164 10.38 -1.15 13.51
CA VAL A 164 11.36 -0.20 14.05
C VAL A 164 11.95 -0.79 15.34
N SER A 165 13.25 -1.09 15.36
CA SER A 165 13.91 -1.73 16.51
C SER A 165 14.20 -0.79 17.68
N ASP A 166 14.46 0.49 17.40
CA ASP A 166 14.64 1.53 18.42
C ASP A 166 13.71 2.74 18.12
N PRO A 167 12.47 2.70 18.64
CA PRO A 167 11.51 3.79 18.51
C PRO A 167 11.96 5.14 19.07
N GLU A 168 12.84 5.16 20.08
CA GLU A 168 13.34 6.41 20.66
C GLU A 168 14.25 7.15 19.67
N LYS A 169 15.11 6.41 18.96
CA LYS A 169 16.01 6.95 17.92
C LYS A 169 15.33 7.23 16.59
N CYS A 170 14.19 6.58 16.30
CA CYS A 170 13.47 6.79 15.04
C CYS A 170 12.97 8.22 14.91
N SER A 171 13.38 8.98 13.90
CA SER A 171 12.91 10.35 13.68
C SER A 171 11.47 10.45 13.17
N ALA A 172 10.79 9.32 12.93
CA ALA A 172 9.46 9.25 12.34
C ALA A 172 9.35 9.99 10.99
N CYS A 173 10.44 10.05 10.21
CA CYS A 173 10.44 10.67 8.88
C CYS A 173 9.58 9.90 7.86
N GLY A 174 9.34 8.60 8.11
CA GLY A 174 8.52 7.73 7.27
C GLY A 174 9.09 7.42 5.89
N PHE A 175 10.38 7.66 5.64
CA PHE A 175 11.04 7.31 4.37
C PHE A 175 10.87 5.83 4.00
N CYS A 176 11.00 4.92 4.97
CA CYS A 176 10.75 3.48 4.75
C CYS A 176 9.29 3.20 4.34
N SER A 177 8.31 3.90 4.93
CA SER A 177 6.93 3.82 4.45
C SER A 177 6.82 4.38 3.04
N GLY A 178 7.34 5.58 2.76
CA GLY A 178 7.26 6.24 1.46
C GLY A 178 7.90 5.46 0.31
N MET A 179 8.86 4.58 0.59
CA MET A 179 9.54 3.72 -0.39
C MET A 179 8.98 2.29 -0.46
N SER A 180 8.11 1.87 0.45
CA SER A 180 7.61 0.48 0.52
C SER A 180 6.82 0.09 -0.73
N PHE A 181 7.01 -1.10 -1.30
CA PHE A 181 6.27 -1.51 -2.49
C PHE A 181 4.80 -1.82 -2.20
N LEU A 182 4.48 -2.26 -0.98
CA LEU A 182 3.17 -2.85 -0.66
C LEU A 182 2.35 -2.08 0.38
N GLY A 183 2.99 -1.26 1.22
CA GLY A 183 2.29 -0.43 2.21
C GLY A 183 1.91 -1.15 3.50
N TYR A 184 2.82 -1.97 4.02
CA TYR A 184 2.63 -2.67 5.29
C TYR A 184 3.30 -1.99 6.47
N LEU A 185 4.44 -1.34 6.27
CA LEU A 185 5.08 -0.52 7.30
C LEU A 185 4.60 0.91 7.13
N GLU A 186 3.64 1.33 7.94
CA GLU A 186 2.87 2.56 7.74
C GLU A 186 3.11 3.57 8.84
N VAL A 187 3.03 4.85 8.49
CA VAL A 187 3.12 5.93 9.46
C VAL A 187 1.71 6.15 10.05
N PRO A 188 1.52 6.05 11.39
CA PRO A 188 0.17 5.94 11.99
C PRO A 188 -0.82 7.08 11.72
N ASN A 189 -0.31 8.28 11.40
CA ASN A 189 -1.11 9.46 11.06
C ASN A 189 -1.01 9.84 9.57
N PHE A 190 -0.42 8.97 8.75
CA PHE A 190 -0.37 9.09 7.30
C PHE A 190 -0.36 7.70 6.63
N THR A 191 -1.41 6.93 6.90
CA THR A 191 -1.60 5.55 6.40
C THR A 191 -2.20 5.51 5.00
N THR A 192 -2.17 4.34 4.35
CA THR A 192 -2.82 4.16 3.04
C THR A 192 -4.33 4.40 3.13
N ASP A 193 -5.01 3.91 4.18
CA ASP A 193 -6.46 4.12 4.37
C ASP A 193 -6.80 5.59 4.55
N GLN A 194 -5.99 6.29 5.36
CA GLN A 194 -6.15 7.72 5.62
C GLN A 194 -6.09 8.55 4.35
N VAL A 195 -5.12 8.28 3.47
CA VAL A 195 -4.99 8.98 2.19
C VAL A 195 -6.17 8.65 1.27
N VAL A 196 -6.57 7.37 1.17
CA VAL A 196 -7.69 6.96 0.33
C VAL A 196 -9.01 7.60 0.78
N HIS A 197 -9.28 7.61 2.09
CA HIS A 197 -10.50 8.20 2.65
C HIS A 197 -10.52 9.73 2.51
N PHE A 198 -9.36 10.38 2.69
CA PHE A 198 -9.22 11.80 2.40
C PHE A 198 -9.57 12.13 0.94
N LEU A 199 -9.00 11.38 -0.02
CA LEU A 199 -9.25 11.60 -1.45
C LEU A 199 -10.69 11.26 -1.86
N ASN A 200 -11.29 10.19 -1.32
CA ASN A 200 -12.68 9.84 -1.59
C ASN A 200 -13.67 10.88 -1.06
N ALA A 201 -13.41 11.44 0.13
CA ALA A 201 -14.18 12.53 0.68
C ALA A 201 -14.06 13.79 -0.17
N LEU A 202 -12.85 14.16 -0.61
CA LEU A 202 -12.69 15.27 -1.56
C LEU A 202 -13.42 15.00 -2.88
N ASN A 203 -13.29 13.80 -3.46
CA ASN A 203 -14.01 13.47 -4.70
C ASN A 203 -15.53 13.61 -4.54
N LYS A 204 -16.08 13.34 -3.36
CA LYS A 204 -17.51 13.47 -3.07
C LYS A 204 -17.96 14.91 -2.84
N TYR A 205 -17.21 15.67 -2.05
CA TYR A 205 -17.68 16.94 -1.49
C TYR A 205 -16.98 18.19 -2.05
N ALA A 206 -15.84 18.04 -2.72
CA ALA A 206 -15.10 19.19 -3.23
C ALA A 206 -15.90 19.93 -4.33
N PRO A 207 -15.94 21.27 -4.28
CA PRO A 207 -16.48 22.07 -5.38
C PRO A 207 -15.75 21.76 -6.70
N ARG A 208 -16.51 21.78 -7.81
CA ARG A 208 -16.06 21.35 -9.15
C ARG A 208 -15.94 22.50 -10.16
N ASP A 209 -16.21 23.74 -9.75
CA ASP A 209 -16.10 24.94 -10.59
C ASP A 209 -14.64 25.32 -10.89
N LYS A 210 -13.68 24.87 -10.07
CA LYS A 210 -12.25 25.03 -10.28
C LYS A 210 -11.50 23.71 -10.13
N PRO A 211 -10.35 23.53 -10.79
CA PRO A 211 -9.45 22.41 -10.52
C PRO A 211 -9.05 22.34 -9.05
N GLY A 212 -9.03 21.13 -8.50
CA GLY A 212 -8.52 20.87 -7.16
C GLY A 212 -7.09 20.36 -7.19
N VAL A 213 -6.23 20.88 -6.32
CA VAL A 213 -4.84 20.49 -6.11
C VAL A 213 -4.72 19.92 -4.70
N VAL A 214 -4.31 18.66 -4.55
CA VAL A 214 -3.98 18.10 -3.25
C VAL A 214 -2.51 18.36 -2.97
N LEU A 215 -2.25 19.17 -1.96
CA LEU A 215 -0.92 19.59 -1.56
C LEU A 215 -0.39 18.66 -0.46
N PHE A 216 0.47 17.73 -0.83
CA PHE A 216 1.19 16.88 0.12
C PHE A 216 2.32 17.69 0.77
N THR A 217 2.21 17.94 2.07
CA THR A 217 3.24 18.70 2.80
C THR A 217 3.38 18.22 4.25
N CYS A 218 4.31 18.79 5.01
CA CYS A 218 4.50 18.45 6.41
C CYS A 218 4.02 19.55 7.36
N ASN A 219 3.90 19.21 8.65
CA ASN A 219 3.47 20.16 9.68
C ASN A 219 4.42 21.36 9.88
N LYS A 220 5.66 21.29 9.36
CA LYS A 220 6.60 22.42 9.35
C LYS A 220 6.25 23.48 8.30
N ALA A 221 5.27 23.24 7.42
CA ALA A 221 4.78 24.22 6.46
C ALA A 221 4.00 25.34 7.19
N LEU A 222 4.65 26.49 7.35
CA LEU A 222 4.08 27.66 8.02
C LEU A 222 2.95 28.31 7.23
N LYS A 223 2.95 28.17 5.90
CA LYS A 223 1.94 28.74 5.00
C LYS A 223 1.58 27.74 3.93
N ILE A 224 0.29 27.68 3.60
CA ILE A 224 -0.22 26.90 2.48
C ILE A 224 -0.50 27.90 1.35
N PRO A 225 0.03 27.68 0.14
CA PRO A 225 -0.22 28.58 -0.98
C PRO A 225 -1.71 28.59 -1.31
N LYS A 226 -2.24 29.78 -1.58
CA LYS A 226 -3.55 29.96 -2.22
C LYS A 226 -3.35 30.21 -3.70
N ALA A 227 -4.19 29.60 -4.52
CA ALA A 227 -4.31 29.87 -5.94
C ALA A 227 -5.67 30.54 -6.21
N GLU A 228 -5.70 31.49 -7.14
CA GLU A 228 -6.90 32.18 -7.56
C GLU A 228 -7.80 31.25 -8.39
N ASN A 229 -7.19 30.45 -9.26
CA ASN A 229 -7.89 29.61 -10.24
C ASN A 229 -7.96 28.13 -9.84
N ALA A 230 -7.49 27.76 -8.65
CA ALA A 230 -7.57 26.39 -8.14
C ALA A 230 -7.86 26.34 -6.63
N TYR A 231 -8.50 25.25 -6.22
CA TYR A 231 -8.66 24.91 -4.83
C TYR A 231 -7.49 24.06 -4.34
N VAL A 232 -6.78 24.52 -3.33
CA VAL A 232 -5.66 23.82 -2.70
C VAL A 232 -6.16 23.10 -1.46
N TYR A 233 -6.01 21.78 -1.42
CA TYR A 233 -6.37 20.91 -0.30
C TYR A 233 -5.09 20.40 0.36
N PRO A 234 -4.63 21.02 1.46
CA PRO A 234 -3.43 20.57 2.16
C PRO A 234 -3.68 19.22 2.85
N LEU A 235 -2.80 18.26 2.57
CA LEU A 235 -2.77 16.96 3.19
C LEU A 235 -1.45 16.81 3.95
N ILE A 236 -1.52 16.85 5.28
CA ILE A 236 -0.35 16.84 6.16
C ILE A 236 0.16 15.41 6.39
N ALA A 237 1.42 15.19 6.04
CA ALA A 237 2.22 14.04 6.44
C ALA A 237 3.23 14.43 7.54
N PRO A 238 3.78 13.49 8.32
CA PRO A 238 4.87 13.80 9.26
C PRO A 238 6.11 14.38 8.57
N CYS A 239 6.40 13.88 7.37
CA CYS A 239 7.40 14.42 6.47
C CYS A 239 6.99 14.06 5.04
N VAL A 240 7.35 14.89 4.06
CA VAL A 240 7.16 14.57 2.64
C VAL A 240 7.88 13.27 2.23
N ALA A 241 8.90 12.86 3.00
CA ALA A 241 9.56 11.57 2.86
C ALA A 241 8.59 10.36 2.98
N SER A 242 7.42 10.55 3.61
CA SER A 242 6.39 9.53 3.78
C SER A 242 5.44 9.40 2.57
N VAL A 243 5.49 10.33 1.61
CA VAL A 243 4.56 10.38 0.48
C VAL A 243 4.93 9.29 -0.52
N HIS A 244 4.11 8.25 -0.67
CA HIS A 244 4.34 7.16 -1.62
C HIS A 244 3.82 7.51 -3.03
N ASP A 245 4.42 6.94 -4.07
CA ASP A 245 4.08 7.19 -5.48
C ASP A 245 2.62 6.86 -5.81
N SER A 246 2.08 5.78 -5.23
CA SER A 246 0.66 5.43 -5.40
C SER A 246 -0.27 6.53 -4.90
N PHE A 247 0.12 7.34 -3.91
CA PHE A 247 -0.72 8.44 -3.43
C PHE A 247 -0.81 9.54 -4.47
N LEU A 248 0.30 9.85 -5.16
CA LEU A 248 0.33 10.84 -6.24
C LEU A 248 -0.53 10.38 -7.43
N ALA A 249 -0.38 9.11 -7.83
CA ALA A 249 -1.19 8.53 -8.90
C ALA A 249 -2.69 8.50 -8.55
N LEU A 250 -3.03 8.11 -7.31
CA LEU A 250 -4.41 8.12 -6.83
C LEU A 250 -5.02 9.51 -6.81
N THR A 251 -4.28 10.53 -6.38
CA THR A 251 -4.76 11.92 -6.39
C THR A 251 -5.24 12.32 -7.79
N TYR A 252 -4.46 11.98 -8.83
CA TYR A 252 -4.88 12.23 -10.20
C TYR A 252 -6.11 11.43 -10.62
N ALA A 253 -6.12 10.13 -10.38
CA ALA A 253 -7.25 9.24 -10.72
C ALA A 253 -8.55 9.57 -9.94
N THR A 254 -8.45 10.24 -8.80
CA THR A 254 -9.59 10.72 -8.00
C THR A 254 -10.05 12.12 -8.38
N GLY A 255 -9.44 12.74 -9.40
CA GLY A 255 -9.89 14.00 -9.99
C GLY A 255 -9.25 15.25 -9.40
N PHE A 256 -8.02 15.13 -8.88
CA PHE A 256 -7.25 16.24 -8.33
C PHE A 256 -5.80 16.22 -8.86
N TYR A 257 -5.12 17.35 -8.89
CA TYR A 257 -3.69 17.37 -9.21
C TYR A 257 -2.84 17.16 -7.95
N PRO A 258 -1.88 16.23 -7.94
CA PRO A 258 -0.93 16.13 -6.84
C PRO A 258 0.14 17.23 -6.95
N LEU A 259 0.43 17.89 -5.83
CA LEU A 259 1.59 18.76 -5.68
C LEU A 259 2.28 18.41 -4.36
N VAL A 260 3.58 18.15 -4.41
CA VAL A 260 4.36 17.90 -3.20
C VAL A 260 5.10 19.18 -2.84
N TYR A 261 4.93 19.65 -1.61
CA TYR A 261 5.59 20.84 -1.10
C TYR A 261 6.40 20.50 0.15
N SER A 262 7.72 20.67 0.05
CA SER A 262 8.63 20.53 1.19
C SER A 262 9.14 21.91 1.59
N PRO A 263 8.75 22.45 2.76
CA PRO A 263 9.24 23.75 3.21
C PRO A 263 10.75 23.72 3.49
N ASP A 264 11.50 24.70 2.96
CA ASP A 264 12.94 24.85 3.15
C ASP A 264 13.32 25.73 4.37
N GLY A 265 14.58 25.63 4.83
CA GLY A 265 15.24 26.63 5.68
C GLY A 265 16.18 26.05 6.73
N ALA A 266 15.72 25.08 7.53
CA ALA A 266 16.49 24.53 8.67
C ALA A 266 16.01 23.13 9.17
N CYS A 267 15.21 22.40 8.40
CA CYS A 267 14.64 21.13 8.85
C CYS A 267 15.70 20.01 8.88
N GLU A 268 15.84 19.31 10.02
CA GLU A 268 16.75 18.17 10.17
C GLU A 268 16.43 16.96 9.25
N LEU A 269 15.22 16.90 8.69
CA LEU A 269 14.77 15.84 7.78
C LEU A 269 14.85 16.24 6.30
N ARG A 270 15.42 17.41 5.99
CA ARG A 270 15.47 17.96 4.63
C ARG A 270 16.12 17.01 3.63
N ASP A 271 17.25 16.41 3.98
CA ASP A 271 17.99 15.55 3.05
C ASP A 271 17.20 14.27 2.74
N VAL A 272 16.56 13.69 3.75
CA VAL A 272 15.70 12.51 3.58
C VAL A 272 14.46 12.85 2.74
N ALA A 273 13.87 14.03 2.94
CA ALA A 273 12.78 14.55 2.12
C ALA A 273 13.21 14.73 0.65
N LYS A 274 14.38 15.31 0.39
CA LYS A 274 14.93 15.48 -0.97
C LYS A 274 15.19 14.14 -1.65
N LEU A 275 15.83 13.19 -0.95
CA LEU A 275 16.04 11.84 -1.48
C LEU A 275 14.73 11.17 -1.88
N ARG A 276 13.67 11.34 -1.08
CA ARG A 276 12.35 10.82 -1.44
C ARG A 276 11.82 11.46 -2.71
N VAL A 277 11.86 12.79 -2.79
CA VAL A 277 11.40 13.58 -3.94
C VAL A 277 12.16 13.20 -5.22
N GLU A 278 13.47 12.96 -5.12
CA GLU A 278 14.29 12.51 -6.24
C GLU A 278 13.89 11.12 -6.74
N ALA A 279 13.54 10.21 -5.82
CA ALA A 279 13.07 8.87 -6.13
C ALA A 279 11.58 8.81 -6.54
N SER A 280 10.81 9.88 -6.34
CA SER A 280 9.38 9.92 -6.68
C SER A 280 9.15 9.97 -8.19
N MET A 281 8.03 9.39 -8.61
CA MET A 281 7.54 9.58 -9.97
C MET A 281 7.31 11.06 -10.29
N ARG A 282 7.76 11.50 -11.47
CA ARG A 282 7.70 12.91 -11.91
C ARG A 282 6.46 13.26 -12.72
N LYS A 283 5.73 12.26 -13.18
CA LYS A 283 4.51 12.38 -13.97
C LYS A 283 3.64 11.13 -13.78
N PHE A 284 2.37 11.23 -14.14
CA PHE A 284 1.48 10.07 -14.17
C PHE A 284 1.89 9.13 -15.33
N PRO A 285 2.04 7.79 -15.10
CA PRO A 285 2.61 6.88 -16.09
C PRO A 285 1.79 6.86 -17.38
N GLY A 286 2.47 7.00 -18.52
CA GLY A 286 1.85 6.98 -19.84
C GLY A 286 1.04 8.23 -20.19
N THR A 287 1.23 9.33 -19.45
CA THR A 287 0.64 10.65 -19.77
C THR A 287 1.70 11.75 -19.72
N LYS A 288 1.30 12.98 -20.04
CA LYS A 288 2.11 14.20 -19.87
C LYS A 288 1.84 14.94 -18.56
N VAL A 289 0.98 14.41 -17.68
CA VAL A 289 0.55 15.10 -16.46
C VAL A 289 1.68 15.10 -15.44
N PRO A 290 2.25 16.27 -15.08
CA PRO A 290 3.38 16.33 -14.17
C PRO A 290 2.93 16.16 -12.72
N PHE A 291 3.80 15.58 -11.90
CA PHE A 291 3.71 15.58 -10.45
C PHE A 291 4.77 16.54 -9.91
N PRO A 292 4.45 17.84 -9.79
CA PRO A 292 5.42 18.84 -9.38
C PRO A 292 5.85 18.70 -7.92
N PHE A 293 7.07 19.19 -7.67
CA PHE A 293 7.68 19.27 -6.36
C PHE A 293 8.15 20.70 -6.14
N ALA A 294 7.64 21.34 -5.10
CA ALA A 294 8.01 22.69 -4.71
C ALA A 294 8.90 22.70 -3.47
N GLN A 295 9.92 23.55 -3.47
CA GLN A 295 10.87 23.73 -2.36
C GLN A 295 10.49 24.92 -1.46
N ASP A 296 9.67 25.83 -1.97
CA ASP A 296 9.17 26.98 -1.22
C ASP A 296 7.70 27.30 -1.55
N GLU A 297 7.12 28.23 -0.79
CA GLU A 297 5.72 28.62 -0.92
C GLU A 297 5.42 29.29 -2.28
N ALA A 298 6.37 30.05 -2.81
CA ALA A 298 6.19 30.78 -4.07
C ALA A 298 6.16 29.81 -5.25
N GLU A 299 7.07 28.84 -5.27
CA GLU A 299 7.10 27.75 -6.25
C GLU A 299 5.84 26.89 -6.15
N ALA A 300 5.37 26.58 -4.93
CA ALA A 300 4.15 25.81 -4.73
C ALA A 300 2.91 26.56 -5.26
N ARG A 301 2.85 27.88 -5.08
CA ARG A 301 1.79 28.74 -5.66
C ARG A 301 1.83 28.76 -7.18
N ASP A 302 3.01 28.97 -7.77
CA ASP A 302 3.19 28.99 -9.22
C ASP A 302 2.78 27.64 -9.85
N TRP A 303 3.15 26.53 -9.23
CA TRP A 303 2.67 25.21 -9.67
C TRP A 303 1.16 25.05 -9.54
N ALA A 304 0.54 25.49 -8.45
CA ALA A 304 -0.91 25.43 -8.30
C ALA A 304 -1.65 26.22 -9.40
N GLU A 305 -1.14 27.40 -9.78
CA GLU A 305 -1.68 28.21 -10.90
C GLU A 305 -1.37 27.62 -12.28
N LYS A 306 -0.25 26.90 -12.43
CA LYS A 306 0.04 26.18 -13.69
C LYS A 306 -0.90 24.99 -13.87
N LEU A 307 -1.10 24.22 -12.80
CA LEU A 307 -2.02 23.08 -12.79
C LEU A 307 -3.47 23.50 -12.99
N SER A 308 -3.87 24.69 -12.52
CA SER A 308 -5.23 25.21 -12.72
C SER A 308 -5.59 25.48 -14.18
N ARG A 309 -4.60 25.60 -15.07
CA ARG A 309 -4.80 25.78 -16.52
C ARG A 309 -4.97 24.46 -17.25
N MET A 310 -4.74 23.34 -16.58
CA MET A 310 -4.92 22.01 -17.15
C MET A 310 -6.40 21.57 -17.03
N PRO A 311 -6.90 20.72 -17.94
CA PRO A 311 -8.29 20.26 -17.90
C PRO A 311 -8.60 19.48 -16.61
N VAL A 312 -9.70 19.85 -15.92
CA VAL A 312 -10.12 19.18 -14.68
C VAL A 312 -10.20 17.65 -14.90
N PRO A 313 -9.43 16.86 -14.14
CA PRO A 313 -9.45 15.42 -14.31
C PRO A 313 -10.79 14.84 -13.84
N GLN A 314 -11.39 13.96 -14.66
CA GLN A 314 -12.57 13.20 -14.26
C GLN A 314 -12.16 12.11 -13.27
N GLY A 315 -12.46 12.34 -12.00
CA GLY A 315 -12.07 11.47 -10.91
C GLY A 315 -13.11 10.44 -10.55
N LYS A 316 -12.67 9.24 -10.15
CA LYS A 316 -13.53 8.20 -9.54
C LYS A 316 -13.20 8.01 -8.07
N GLN A 317 -14.16 7.50 -7.31
CA GLN A 317 -13.90 7.06 -5.94
C GLN A 317 -13.13 5.75 -5.97
N VAL A 318 -12.13 5.66 -5.08
CA VAL A 318 -11.31 4.47 -4.88
C VAL A 318 -12.15 3.40 -4.16
N PRO A 319 -12.27 2.18 -4.71
CA PRO A 319 -12.92 1.07 -4.02
C PRO A 319 -12.21 0.69 -2.71
N GLU A 320 -12.99 0.50 -1.64
CA GLU A 320 -12.45 0.11 -0.33
C GLU A 320 -11.80 -1.28 -0.33
N GLU A 321 -12.22 -2.20 -1.21
CA GLU A 321 -11.62 -3.54 -1.25
C GLU A 321 -10.14 -3.52 -1.66
N LEU A 322 -9.71 -2.50 -2.41
CA LEU A 322 -8.31 -2.36 -2.85
C LEU A 322 -7.36 -2.15 -1.68
N VAL A 323 -7.79 -1.39 -0.66
CA VAL A 323 -6.99 -1.18 0.55
C VAL A 323 -7.00 -2.39 1.49
N MET A 324 -7.90 -3.35 1.30
CA MET A 324 -7.94 -4.59 2.07
C MET A 324 -7.13 -5.71 1.41
N GLY A 325 -6.68 -5.53 0.17
CA GLY A 325 -5.89 -6.51 -0.57
C GLY A 325 -4.44 -6.65 -0.06
N ARG A 326 -3.83 -7.82 -0.27
CA ARG A 326 -2.41 -8.10 0.06
C ARG A 326 -1.36 -7.17 -0.57
N SER A 327 -1.76 -6.44 -1.59
CA SER A 327 -0.89 -5.66 -2.46
C SER A 327 -1.36 -4.22 -2.48
N ARG A 328 -1.90 -3.73 -1.36
CA ARG A 328 -2.59 -2.45 -1.15
C ARG A 328 -2.09 -1.34 -2.07
N ARG A 329 -0.85 -0.86 -1.88
CA ARG A 329 -0.31 0.27 -2.66
C ARG A 329 -0.05 -0.06 -4.14
N ARG A 330 0.29 -1.32 -4.44
CA ARG A 330 0.40 -1.79 -5.83
C ARG A 330 -0.98 -1.81 -6.51
N GLY A 331 -1.98 -2.37 -5.86
CA GLY A 331 -3.36 -2.41 -6.35
C GLY A 331 -3.92 -1.01 -6.59
N LEU A 332 -3.63 -0.07 -5.69
CA LEU A 332 -3.99 1.34 -5.84
C LEU A 332 -3.32 2.01 -7.05
N LEU A 333 -2.02 1.77 -7.28
CA LEU A 333 -1.34 2.29 -8.46
C LEU A 333 -1.93 1.70 -9.75
N LEU A 334 -2.17 0.39 -9.78
CA LEU A 334 -2.75 -0.29 -10.95
C LEU A 334 -4.19 0.18 -11.22
N TRP A 335 -4.98 0.38 -10.17
CA TRP A 335 -6.30 0.97 -10.28
C TRP A 335 -6.23 2.38 -10.86
N ALA A 336 -5.32 3.23 -10.34
CA ALA A 336 -5.15 4.58 -10.86
C ALA A 336 -4.82 4.58 -12.36
N ILE A 337 -3.88 3.73 -12.79
CA ILE A 337 -3.51 3.58 -14.21
C ILE A 337 -4.71 3.10 -15.05
N LYS A 338 -5.49 2.14 -14.55
CA LYS A 338 -6.66 1.60 -15.26
C LYS A 338 -7.78 2.64 -15.42
N GLU A 339 -8.02 3.45 -14.39
CA GLU A 339 -9.10 4.44 -14.39
C GLU A 339 -8.73 5.74 -15.09
N THR A 340 -7.46 5.91 -15.46
CA THR A 340 -6.95 7.09 -16.15
C THR A 340 -6.73 6.78 -17.63
N THR A 341 -7.10 7.70 -18.52
CA THR A 341 -6.76 7.58 -19.94
C THR A 341 -5.25 7.70 -20.12
N VAL A 342 -4.64 6.65 -20.67
CA VAL A 342 -3.22 6.60 -21.00
C VAL A 342 -3.00 6.98 -22.46
N GLU A 343 -1.98 7.79 -22.73
CA GLU A 343 -1.58 8.23 -24.08
C GLU A 343 -0.45 7.36 -24.66
N ASP A 344 0.46 6.87 -23.83
CA ASP A 344 1.61 6.05 -24.24
C ASP A 344 1.63 4.71 -23.49
N GLU A 345 1.17 3.65 -24.17
CA GLU A 345 1.15 2.30 -23.60
C GLU A 345 2.54 1.62 -23.56
N GLU A 346 3.54 2.18 -24.25
CA GLU A 346 4.91 1.65 -24.29
C GLU A 346 5.78 2.13 -23.12
N GLU A 347 5.31 3.13 -22.37
CA GLU A 347 6.01 3.66 -21.21
C GLU A 347 6.13 2.61 -20.10
N GLU A 348 7.31 2.54 -19.48
CA GLU A 348 7.58 1.67 -18.35
C GLU A 348 6.90 2.18 -17.07
N VAL A 349 6.36 1.27 -16.27
CA VAL A 349 5.69 1.61 -15.02
C VAL A 349 6.66 1.42 -13.85
N PRO A 350 6.99 2.48 -13.09
CA PRO A 350 7.89 2.39 -11.97
C PRO A 350 7.53 1.30 -10.96
N GLY A 351 8.52 0.48 -10.62
CA GLY A 351 8.40 -0.61 -9.65
C GLY A 351 7.56 -1.82 -10.10
N VAL A 352 7.00 -1.84 -11.31
CA VAL A 352 6.43 -3.06 -11.92
C VAL A 352 7.49 -3.73 -12.76
N TYR A 353 7.83 -4.98 -12.47
CA TYR A 353 8.89 -5.70 -13.17
C TYR A 353 8.34 -6.73 -14.14
N LYS A 354 9.03 -6.90 -15.27
CA LYS A 354 8.67 -7.89 -16.28
C LYS A 354 9.58 -9.10 -16.22
N VAL A 355 8.97 -10.27 -16.08
CA VAL A 355 9.64 -11.55 -16.32
C VAL A 355 9.04 -12.22 -17.54
N VAL A 356 9.88 -12.89 -18.32
CA VAL A 356 9.49 -13.66 -19.51
C VAL A 356 9.72 -15.13 -19.24
N VAL A 357 8.76 -15.97 -19.63
CA VAL A 357 8.85 -17.42 -19.56
C VAL A 357 9.16 -17.94 -20.97
N ASP A 358 10.22 -18.73 -21.10
CA ASP A 358 10.55 -19.46 -22.32
C ASP A 358 9.62 -20.70 -22.42
N PRO A 359 8.66 -20.72 -23.37
CA PRO A 359 7.71 -21.82 -23.48
C PRO A 359 8.37 -23.14 -23.90
N ASN A 360 9.55 -23.11 -24.53
CA ASN A 360 10.27 -24.31 -24.96
C ASN A 360 11.01 -25.00 -23.79
N LYS A 361 11.35 -24.24 -22.74
CA LYS A 361 11.99 -24.76 -21.52
C LYS A 361 11.00 -25.02 -20.40
N CYS A 362 9.84 -24.36 -20.41
CA CYS A 362 8.85 -24.50 -19.35
C CYS A 362 8.20 -25.89 -19.38
N VAL A 363 8.31 -26.61 -18.27
CA VAL A 363 7.71 -27.95 -18.10
C VAL A 363 6.43 -27.94 -17.25
N LEU A 364 5.85 -26.76 -16.97
CA LEU A 364 4.59 -26.59 -16.22
C LEU A 364 4.55 -27.28 -14.82
N CYS A 365 5.68 -27.30 -14.11
CA CYS A 365 5.80 -27.91 -12.78
C CYS A 365 5.20 -27.09 -11.62
N GLY A 366 4.70 -25.88 -11.89
CA GLY A 366 4.09 -24.99 -10.90
C GLY A 366 5.01 -24.44 -9.80
N VAL A 367 6.34 -24.62 -9.89
CA VAL A 367 7.28 -24.07 -8.89
C VAL A 367 7.21 -22.53 -8.83
N CYS A 368 7.07 -21.87 -9.99
CA CYS A 368 6.92 -20.42 -10.06
C CYS A 368 5.66 -19.93 -9.32
N VAL A 369 4.53 -20.64 -9.47
CA VAL A 369 3.26 -20.37 -8.78
C VAL A 369 3.45 -20.43 -7.26
N ARG A 370 4.02 -21.52 -6.75
CA ARG A 370 4.25 -21.71 -5.30
C ARG A 370 5.29 -20.75 -4.71
N SER A 371 6.28 -20.36 -5.51
CA SER A 371 7.37 -19.47 -5.04
C SER A 371 7.00 -17.99 -5.03
N CYS A 372 6.02 -17.57 -5.83
CA CYS A 372 5.69 -16.18 -6.04
C CYS A 372 4.82 -15.64 -4.91
N GLN A 373 5.44 -14.91 -4.01
CA GLN A 373 4.74 -14.27 -2.90
C GLN A 373 3.72 -13.24 -3.35
N MET A 374 3.72 -12.78 -4.61
CA MET A 374 2.75 -11.84 -5.21
C MET A 374 1.65 -12.55 -6.04
N LEU A 375 1.67 -13.89 -6.16
CA LEU A 375 0.77 -14.67 -7.02
C LEU A 375 0.67 -14.13 -8.46
N VAL A 376 1.80 -13.68 -9.01
CA VAL A 376 1.92 -13.25 -10.41
C VAL A 376 1.61 -14.40 -11.35
N PHE A 377 1.92 -15.63 -10.97
CA PHE A 377 1.70 -16.83 -11.79
C PHE A 377 0.49 -17.60 -11.30
N GLU A 378 -0.28 -18.14 -12.24
CA GLU A 378 -1.42 -19.00 -11.98
C GLU A 378 -1.39 -20.16 -12.98
N GLN A 379 -1.53 -21.39 -12.50
CA GLN A 379 -1.59 -22.57 -13.36
C GLN A 379 -2.99 -23.17 -13.31
N ILE A 380 -3.63 -23.30 -14.47
CA ILE A 380 -4.96 -23.86 -14.62
C ILE A 380 -4.84 -25.12 -15.46
N SER A 381 -5.35 -26.23 -14.92
CA SER A 381 -5.44 -27.52 -15.61
C SER A 381 -6.90 -27.83 -15.93
N THR A 382 -7.18 -28.01 -17.22
CA THR A 382 -8.45 -28.47 -17.74
C THR A 382 -8.37 -29.97 -18.06
N ARG A 383 -9.43 -30.54 -18.64
CA ARG A 383 -9.42 -31.94 -19.09
C ARG A 383 -8.37 -32.24 -20.16
N ASP A 384 -8.07 -31.24 -21.01
CA ASP A 384 -7.30 -31.44 -22.24
C ASP A 384 -5.98 -30.65 -22.26
N SER A 385 -5.85 -29.59 -21.46
CA SER A 385 -4.64 -28.76 -21.41
C SER A 385 -4.32 -28.26 -20.00
N THR A 386 -3.04 -28.06 -19.74
CA THR A 386 -2.52 -27.31 -18.61
C THR A 386 -1.88 -26.03 -19.12
N THR A 387 -2.31 -24.89 -18.59
CA THR A 387 -1.85 -23.57 -19.01
C THR A 387 -1.33 -22.78 -17.82
N LEU A 388 -0.13 -22.22 -17.96
CA LEU A 388 0.45 -21.26 -17.05
C LEU A 388 0.14 -19.84 -17.53
N TYR A 389 -0.59 -19.10 -16.71
CA TYR A 389 -0.84 -17.67 -16.87
C TYR A 389 0.09 -16.86 -16.00
N HIS A 390 0.30 -15.61 -16.37
CA HIS A 390 0.98 -14.62 -15.55
C HIS A 390 0.34 -13.24 -15.70
N ASP A 391 0.31 -12.48 -14.61
CA ASP A 391 -0.10 -11.07 -14.59
C ASP A 391 1.07 -10.24 -14.04
N MET A 392 1.79 -9.57 -14.95
CA MET A 392 2.98 -8.81 -14.61
C MET A 392 2.67 -7.56 -13.77
N SER A 393 1.40 -7.14 -13.70
CA SER A 393 0.96 -5.97 -12.92
C SER A 393 1.39 -6.03 -11.45
N TYR A 394 1.44 -7.24 -10.88
CA TYR A 394 1.77 -7.45 -9.47
C TYR A 394 3.24 -7.84 -9.24
N CYS A 395 4.05 -7.93 -10.30
CA CYS A 395 5.41 -8.39 -10.17
C CYS A 395 6.30 -7.30 -9.56
N ILE A 396 6.68 -7.51 -8.30
CA ILE A 396 7.66 -6.67 -7.61
C ILE A 396 9.11 -7.07 -7.94
N GLY A 397 9.35 -8.01 -8.86
CA GLY A 397 10.70 -8.42 -9.27
C GLY A 397 11.53 -9.13 -8.18
N SER A 398 10.94 -9.90 -7.27
CA SER A 398 11.69 -10.63 -6.21
C SER A 398 12.67 -11.70 -6.73
N GLN A 399 12.54 -12.07 -8.01
CA GLN A 399 13.33 -13.10 -8.69
C GLN A 399 13.26 -14.50 -8.06
N ARG A 400 12.32 -14.76 -7.13
CA ARG A 400 12.13 -16.10 -6.54
C ARG A 400 11.76 -17.15 -7.58
N CYS A 401 10.90 -16.78 -8.54
CA CYS A 401 10.54 -17.65 -9.66
C CYS A 401 11.74 -18.01 -10.54
N ILE A 402 12.71 -17.09 -10.71
CA ILE A 402 13.92 -17.31 -11.49
C ILE A 402 14.85 -18.26 -10.74
N ARG A 403 15.17 -17.95 -9.47
CA ARG A 403 16.06 -18.76 -8.63
C ARG A 403 15.57 -20.19 -8.45
N ASN A 404 14.25 -20.38 -8.36
CA ASN A 404 13.66 -21.68 -8.08
C ASN A 404 13.25 -22.46 -9.34
N CYS A 405 13.37 -21.91 -10.54
CA CYS A 405 12.99 -22.63 -11.77
C CYS A 405 14.05 -23.69 -12.11
N PRO A 406 13.74 -25.00 -12.02
CA PRO A 406 14.73 -26.05 -12.28
C PRO A 406 15.20 -26.06 -13.74
N GLU A 407 14.33 -25.68 -14.67
CA GLU A 407 14.62 -25.63 -16.11
C GLU A 407 15.22 -24.29 -16.56
N LYS A 408 15.43 -23.34 -15.64
CA LYS A 408 15.89 -21.97 -15.96
C LYS A 408 15.09 -21.31 -17.08
N ALA A 409 13.77 -21.52 -17.07
CA ALA A 409 12.84 -21.07 -18.10
C ALA A 409 12.35 -19.63 -17.90
N ILE A 410 12.76 -18.93 -16.82
CA ILE A 410 12.23 -17.61 -16.46
C ILE A 410 13.37 -16.60 -16.37
N THR A 411 13.21 -15.44 -17.02
CA THR A 411 14.21 -14.37 -17.07
C THR A 411 13.60 -13.02 -16.72
N LEU A 412 14.30 -12.18 -15.95
CA LEU A 412 13.93 -10.78 -15.69
C LEU A 412 14.41 -9.92 -16.87
N VAL A 413 13.50 -9.17 -17.50
CA VAL A 413 13.82 -8.36 -18.69
C VAL A 413 13.82 -6.85 -18.43
N GLY A 414 13.34 -6.41 -17.27
CA GLY A 414 13.30 -4.98 -16.91
C GLY A 414 12.00 -4.60 -16.20
N LEU A 415 11.57 -3.36 -16.42
CA LEU A 415 10.26 -2.88 -15.97
C LEU A 415 9.16 -3.31 -16.96
N SER A 416 7.93 -3.43 -16.47
CA SER A 416 6.77 -3.70 -17.32
C SER A 416 6.29 -2.41 -17.96
N LYS A 417 5.85 -2.52 -19.21
CA LYS A 417 5.17 -1.42 -19.90
C LYS A 417 3.68 -1.42 -19.53
N ILE A 418 2.99 -0.31 -19.77
CA ILE A 418 1.55 -0.22 -19.48
C ILE A 418 0.74 -1.29 -20.25
N LYS A 419 1.06 -1.54 -21.52
CA LYS A 419 0.42 -2.63 -22.30
C LYS A 419 0.61 -4.04 -21.73
N ASP A 420 1.62 -4.24 -20.89
CA ASP A 420 1.94 -5.52 -20.26
C ASP A 420 1.14 -5.75 -18.96
N LEU A 421 0.38 -4.75 -18.48
CA LEU A 421 -0.41 -4.81 -17.25
C LEU A 421 -1.72 -5.58 -17.43
N LYS A 422 -1.60 -6.85 -17.80
CA LYS A 422 -2.73 -7.76 -17.99
C LYS A 422 -2.30 -9.20 -17.78
N LYS A 423 -3.29 -10.06 -17.51
CA LYS A 423 -3.10 -11.50 -17.45
C LYS A 423 -2.88 -12.05 -18.87
N THR A 424 -1.76 -12.74 -19.08
CA THR A 424 -1.38 -13.38 -20.36
C THR A 424 -0.97 -14.83 -20.17
N VAL A 425 -0.97 -15.60 -21.26
CA VAL A 425 -0.48 -16.99 -21.26
C VAL A 425 1.05 -16.99 -21.36
N ALA A 426 1.73 -17.63 -20.41
CA ALA A 426 3.18 -17.82 -20.40
C ALA A 426 3.60 -19.12 -21.09
N SER A 427 2.87 -20.20 -20.87
CA SER A 427 3.15 -21.51 -21.46
C SER A 427 1.90 -22.39 -21.39
N SER A 428 1.75 -23.33 -22.32
CA SER A 428 0.63 -24.27 -22.36
C SER A 428 1.08 -25.60 -22.93
N SER A 429 0.49 -26.70 -22.47
CA SER A 429 0.78 -28.05 -22.93
C SER A 429 -0.46 -28.94 -22.78
N GLN A 430 -0.58 -29.96 -23.61
CA GLN A 430 -1.67 -30.92 -23.54
C GLN A 430 -1.56 -31.80 -22.29
N VAL A 431 -2.70 -32.23 -21.74
CA VAL A 431 -2.74 -33.17 -20.61
C VAL A 431 -2.61 -34.59 -21.12
N VAL A 432 -1.66 -35.33 -20.55
CA VAL A 432 -1.49 -36.76 -20.83
C VAL A 432 -2.54 -37.55 -20.05
N ARG A 433 -3.00 -38.67 -20.62
CA ARG A 433 -3.97 -39.55 -19.97
C ARG A 433 -3.34 -40.89 -19.63
N CYS A 434 -3.80 -41.47 -18.52
CA CYS A 434 -3.39 -42.79 -18.09
C CYS A 434 -3.70 -43.82 -19.17
N ARG A 435 -2.69 -44.59 -19.58
CA ARG A 435 -2.79 -45.66 -20.59
C ARG A 435 -3.87 -46.69 -20.29
N TYR A 436 -4.14 -46.95 -19.01
CA TYR A 436 -5.07 -48.01 -18.58
C TYR A 436 -6.48 -47.52 -18.29
N CYS A 437 -6.63 -46.38 -17.60
CA CYS A 437 -7.95 -45.92 -17.11
C CYS A 437 -8.41 -44.59 -17.70
N GLY A 438 -7.60 -43.96 -18.55
CA GLY A 438 -7.94 -42.68 -19.20
C GLY A 438 -8.01 -41.48 -18.27
N LYS A 439 -7.73 -41.64 -16.96
CA LYS A 439 -7.67 -40.52 -16.00
C LYS A 439 -6.61 -39.50 -16.45
N PRO A 440 -6.89 -38.18 -16.35
CA PRO A 440 -5.89 -37.17 -16.63
C PRO A 440 -4.71 -37.32 -15.66
N LEU A 441 -3.50 -37.23 -16.21
CA LEU A 441 -2.25 -37.16 -15.48
C LEU A 441 -1.82 -35.69 -15.42
N ASP A 442 -0.58 -35.41 -15.78
CA ASP A 442 -0.03 -34.07 -15.86
C ASP A 442 0.16 -33.63 -17.32
N SER A 443 0.71 -32.42 -17.51
CA SER A 443 1.12 -31.89 -18.79
C SER A 443 2.13 -32.80 -19.51
N TYR A 444 2.04 -32.84 -20.83
CA TYR A 444 2.96 -33.56 -21.70
C TYR A 444 4.40 -33.08 -21.51
N SER A 445 4.61 -31.77 -21.33
CA SER A 445 5.92 -31.20 -21.05
C SER A 445 6.55 -31.74 -19.76
N LEU A 446 5.76 -31.88 -18.68
CA LEU A 446 6.25 -32.48 -17.44
C LEU A 446 6.53 -33.98 -17.61
N LYS A 447 5.62 -34.72 -18.25
CA LYS A 447 5.79 -36.16 -18.53
C LYS A 447 7.11 -36.40 -19.27
N ASN A 448 7.38 -35.65 -20.33
CA ASN A 448 8.59 -35.78 -21.12
C ASN A 448 9.83 -35.50 -20.27
N ARG A 449 9.80 -34.44 -19.46
CA ARG A 449 10.93 -34.11 -18.58
C ARG A 449 11.21 -35.22 -17.58
N VAL A 450 10.19 -35.73 -16.90
CA VAL A 450 10.32 -36.85 -15.96
C VAL A 450 10.86 -38.08 -16.69
N SER A 451 10.40 -38.33 -17.92
CA SER A 451 10.87 -39.46 -18.71
C SER A 451 12.38 -39.35 -19.01
N THR A 452 12.84 -38.18 -19.44
CA THR A 452 14.28 -37.91 -19.66
C THR A 452 15.09 -38.10 -18.38
N VAL A 453 14.57 -37.66 -17.22
CA VAL A 453 15.26 -37.84 -15.93
C VAL A 453 15.34 -39.32 -15.55
N LEU A 454 14.26 -40.08 -15.66
CA LEU A 454 14.26 -41.52 -15.34
C LEU A 454 15.21 -42.30 -16.26
N SER A 455 15.20 -42.02 -17.56
CA SER A 455 16.16 -42.63 -18.50
C SER A 455 17.61 -42.29 -18.14
N SER A 456 17.89 -41.05 -17.73
CA SER A 456 19.25 -40.66 -17.30
C SER A 456 19.72 -41.36 -16.03
N LEU A 457 18.79 -41.93 -15.25
CA LEU A 457 19.07 -42.73 -14.05
C LEU A 457 19.14 -44.24 -14.36
N GLY A 458 19.08 -44.66 -15.63
CA GLY A 458 19.17 -46.06 -16.04
C GLY A 458 17.89 -46.86 -15.84
N ILE A 459 16.72 -46.21 -15.83
CA ILE A 459 15.42 -46.88 -15.77
C ILE A 459 14.92 -47.05 -17.21
N ASP A 460 14.82 -48.29 -17.67
CA ASP A 460 14.42 -48.60 -19.06
C ASP A 460 12.89 -48.56 -19.27
N ASP A 461 12.09 -49.01 -18.29
CA ASP A 461 10.62 -49.08 -18.38
C ASP A 461 9.92 -47.76 -18.00
N VAL A 462 10.39 -46.63 -18.52
CA VAL A 462 9.93 -45.28 -18.12
C VAL A 462 8.43 -45.07 -18.29
N GLU A 463 7.83 -45.65 -19.33
CA GLU A 463 6.41 -45.51 -19.63
C GLU A 463 5.50 -46.09 -18.53
N ASP A 464 5.93 -47.16 -17.85
CA ASP A 464 5.23 -47.73 -16.70
C ASP A 464 5.17 -46.72 -15.53
N TYR A 465 6.08 -45.74 -15.52
CA TYR A 465 6.13 -44.66 -14.54
C TYR A 465 5.46 -43.37 -15.00
N THR A 466 5.52 -43.01 -16.28
CA THR A 466 5.07 -41.69 -16.74
C THR A 466 3.71 -41.69 -17.45
N ASP A 467 3.26 -42.84 -17.98
CA ASP A 467 1.97 -42.98 -18.67
C ASP A 467 0.86 -43.61 -17.83
N VAL A 468 1.12 -43.84 -16.54
CA VAL A 468 0.22 -44.60 -15.67
C VAL A 468 -0.10 -43.79 -14.41
N CYS A 469 -1.38 -43.72 -14.02
CA CYS A 469 -1.77 -43.05 -12.78
C CYS A 469 -1.36 -43.86 -11.55
N ASN A 470 -1.25 -43.20 -10.39
CA ASN A 470 -0.85 -43.84 -9.13
C ASN A 470 -1.74 -45.05 -8.78
N ASP A 471 -3.05 -44.96 -8.98
CA ASP A 471 -3.99 -46.07 -8.75
C ASP A 471 -3.67 -47.30 -9.62
N CYS A 472 -3.38 -47.07 -10.91
CA CYS A 472 -3.08 -48.16 -11.85
C CYS A 472 -1.70 -48.74 -11.58
N LYS A 473 -0.71 -47.93 -11.17
CA LYS A 473 0.61 -48.41 -10.71
C LYS A 473 0.47 -49.33 -9.51
N GLN A 474 -0.31 -48.94 -8.50
CA GLN A 474 -0.56 -49.77 -7.33
C GLN A 474 -1.21 -51.11 -7.71
N LYS A 475 -2.20 -51.10 -8.60
CA LYS A 475 -2.84 -52.34 -9.09
C LYS A 475 -1.85 -53.25 -9.81
N LEU A 476 -0.99 -52.69 -10.67
CA LEU A 476 0.04 -53.45 -11.39
C LEU A 476 1.10 -54.03 -10.45
N LEU A 477 1.58 -53.24 -9.50
CA LEU A 477 2.54 -53.68 -8.49
C LEU A 477 1.95 -54.80 -7.61
N THR A 478 0.70 -54.64 -7.18
CA THR A 478 -0.03 -55.66 -6.42
C THR A 478 -0.16 -56.94 -7.23
N LYS A 479 -0.55 -56.84 -8.51
CA LYS A 479 -0.64 -58.00 -9.42
C LYS A 479 0.71 -58.70 -9.55
N ARG A 480 1.79 -57.97 -9.85
CA ARG A 480 3.15 -58.51 -9.97
C ARG A 480 3.62 -59.18 -8.66
N TRP A 481 3.27 -58.61 -7.50
CA TRP A 481 3.57 -59.19 -6.19
C TRP A 481 2.81 -60.50 -5.96
N VAL A 482 1.49 -60.51 -6.19
CA VAL A 482 0.66 -61.73 -6.07
C VAL A 482 1.16 -62.82 -7.02
N GLU A 483 1.43 -62.50 -8.28
CA GLU A 483 1.97 -63.46 -9.26
C GLU A 483 3.32 -64.03 -8.83
N ARG A 484 4.20 -63.21 -8.23
CA ARG A 484 5.49 -63.65 -7.69
C ARG A 484 5.32 -64.56 -6.48
N VAL A 485 4.41 -64.23 -5.56
CA VAL A 485 4.08 -65.05 -4.38
C VAL A 485 3.50 -66.41 -4.82
N LEU A 486 2.61 -66.40 -5.82
CA LEU A 486 2.01 -67.62 -6.37
C LEU A 486 3.03 -68.49 -7.13
N LYS A 487 3.96 -67.89 -7.88
CA LYS A 487 5.00 -68.63 -8.64
C LYS A 487 6.11 -69.20 -7.77
N ASN A 488 6.54 -68.48 -6.72
CA ASN A 488 7.66 -68.91 -5.88
C ASN A 488 7.24 -69.79 -4.68
N GLY A 489 5.93 -69.99 -4.50
CA GLY A 489 5.37 -70.56 -3.28
C GLY A 489 5.60 -69.64 -2.08
N LEU A 490 4.68 -69.64 -1.13
CA LEU A 490 4.84 -68.98 0.16
C LEU A 490 5.98 -69.62 0.96
N ARG A 491 7.24 -69.25 0.71
CA ARG A 491 8.30 -69.39 1.72
C ARG A 491 8.10 -68.28 2.75
N VAL A 492 7.08 -68.45 3.60
CA VAL A 492 6.96 -67.72 4.86
C VAL A 492 8.13 -68.19 5.70
N ASN A 493 9.18 -67.37 5.81
CA ASN A 493 10.19 -67.55 6.84
C ASN A 493 9.52 -67.18 8.16
N THR A 494 8.98 -68.16 8.86
CA THR A 494 8.66 -68.03 10.29
C THR A 494 9.99 -67.99 11.05
N ARG A 495 10.46 -66.79 11.38
CA ARG A 495 11.36 -66.54 12.50
C ARG A 495 10.89 -65.32 13.27
#